data_AF-A0A1A8AGN5-F1
#
_entry.id   AF-A0A1A8AGN5-F1
#
_cell.length_a   1.000
_cell.length_b   1.000
_cell.length_c   1.000
_cell.angle_alpha   90.00
_cell.angle_beta   90.00
_cell.angle_gamma   90.00
#
_symmetry.space_group_name_H-M   'P 1'
#
loop_
_entity.id
_entity.type
_entity.pdbx_description
1 polymer ?
#
loop_
_entity_poly.entity_id
_entity_poly.type
_entity_poly.pdbx_seq_one_letter_code
_entity_poly.pdbx_strand_id
1 'polypeptide(L)'
;LINSGDLGVCKYGEKCTFAYNQLEIDVWTVERKGKLNRNLLFETTASKLDPVISVIRLLEEHKGMFIFLCQECYDSKPRIISKRFSENPAICSNLDVCHNFDTNKCLAFVVRTHNINYSKVRPLSGSCHLDLCHQAIRYGCQRENSCVFAHSIIELKTWKVQRLTGISSEKIVEASLKHYNKLEQNSKKEKGNRPSSGGGGGKPKGGGGKSLDMKMKFVCAQCWRGGLISEPDKALKYCNAKARHTWTKDRRVLLVKSPERSKWVQVRPLPHAKNPPLYYDMCAQILEKRKCNYTGNCTFAHSQEEREMWMYMKNNDLRDMQQVYDMWLALTAQSRPADGATFSQPSSEEKFIAMPTDCAESGLHCRLCGKNSNSERQWQQHISSEKHKDRVFSCEGEDEALTWSYRFPGTRFEICPKAEAKCPDGASCDYAHSRDELREWIERRNFLRQKLAKAREDMLIMPDELDFGKFNFLLQD
;
A
#
# COMPACT_ATOMS: atom_id res chain seq x y z
N LEU A 1 -25.13 5.29 -41.54
CA LEU A 1 -23.76 4.76 -41.41
C LEU A 1 -22.85 5.62 -42.28
N ILE A 2 -22.26 6.67 -41.69
CA ILE A 2 -21.25 7.48 -42.39
C ILE A 2 -19.90 6.96 -41.92
N ASN A 3 -19.09 6.52 -42.87
CA ASN A 3 -17.79 5.90 -42.64
C ASN A 3 -16.82 6.89 -42.00
N SER A 4 -16.02 6.38 -41.07
CA SER A 4 -15.03 7.07 -40.24
C SER A 4 -13.78 7.56 -40.99
N GLY A 5 -13.94 7.96 -42.26
CA GLY A 5 -12.88 8.50 -43.11
C GLY A 5 -12.78 10.03 -43.14
N ASP A 6 -13.88 10.75 -42.85
CA ASP A 6 -13.98 12.20 -43.15
C ASP A 6 -13.63 13.16 -42.00
N LEU A 7 -13.15 12.66 -40.85
CA LEU A 7 -12.81 13.53 -39.72
C LEU A 7 -11.30 13.74 -39.50
N GLY A 8 -10.43 13.14 -40.31
CA GLY A 8 -8.97 13.36 -40.21
C GLY A 8 -8.35 13.03 -38.84
N VAL A 9 -9.09 12.32 -37.97
CA VAL A 9 -8.61 11.94 -36.64
C VAL A 9 -7.96 10.58 -36.73
N CYS A 10 -6.68 10.52 -36.39
CA CYS A 10 -5.98 9.25 -36.36
C CYS A 10 -6.56 8.31 -35.32
N LYS A 11 -6.72 7.05 -35.71
CA LYS A 11 -7.16 5.95 -34.84
C LYS A 11 -6.34 5.81 -33.55
N TYR A 12 -5.10 6.31 -33.54
CA TYR A 12 -4.20 6.23 -32.39
C TYR A 12 -4.11 7.53 -31.56
N GLY A 13 -4.73 8.63 -32.01
CA GLY A 13 -4.74 9.91 -31.29
C GLY A 13 -3.36 10.36 -30.81
N GLU A 14 -3.24 10.73 -29.54
CA GLU A 14 -1.97 11.17 -28.94
C GLU A 14 -0.89 10.08 -28.83
N LYS A 15 -1.22 8.81 -29.14
CA LYS A 15 -0.27 7.68 -29.14
C LYS A 15 0.34 7.40 -30.52
N CYS A 16 -0.06 8.12 -31.55
CA CYS A 16 0.53 7.98 -32.88
C CYS A 16 1.94 8.59 -32.89
N THR A 17 2.90 7.83 -33.42
CA THR A 17 4.29 8.29 -33.58
C THR A 17 4.60 8.77 -35.01
N PHE A 18 3.61 8.75 -35.89
CA PHE A 18 3.71 9.23 -37.27
C PHE A 18 3.10 10.63 -37.38
N ALA A 19 3.74 11.49 -38.15
CA ALA A 19 3.25 12.83 -38.44
C ALA A 19 1.94 12.79 -39.24
N TYR A 20 1.00 13.65 -38.87
CA TYR A 20 -0.35 13.71 -39.45
C TYR A 20 -0.43 14.49 -40.75
N ASN A 21 0.50 15.42 -40.96
CA ASN A 21 0.55 16.26 -42.14
C ASN A 21 1.97 16.75 -42.41
N GLN A 22 2.16 17.37 -43.58
CA GLN A 22 3.46 17.91 -43.99
C GLN A 22 3.99 18.99 -43.03
N LEU A 23 3.12 19.80 -42.43
CA LEU A 23 3.52 20.84 -41.46
C LEU A 23 4.16 20.22 -40.21
N GLU A 24 3.62 19.12 -39.70
CA GLU A 24 4.19 18.41 -38.56
C GLU A 24 5.54 17.77 -38.90
N ILE A 25 5.69 17.22 -40.11
CA ILE A 25 6.98 16.74 -40.63
C ILE A 25 8.01 17.87 -40.65
N ASP A 26 7.63 19.04 -41.15
CA ASP A 26 8.52 20.19 -41.27
C ASP A 26 8.93 20.72 -39.89
N VAL A 27 7.98 20.88 -38.96
CA VAL A 27 8.24 21.31 -37.57
C VAL A 27 9.18 20.34 -36.86
N TRP A 28 8.92 19.03 -36.92
CA TRP A 28 9.78 18.03 -36.30
C TRP A 28 11.17 17.99 -36.95
N THR A 29 11.25 18.24 -38.26
CA THR A 29 12.52 18.30 -38.99
C THR A 29 13.35 19.51 -38.58
N VAL A 30 12.73 20.68 -38.41
CA VAL A 30 13.41 21.89 -37.95
C VAL A 30 13.81 21.79 -36.47
N GLU A 31 12.98 21.14 -35.64
CA GLU A 31 13.30 20.81 -34.24
C GLU A 31 14.49 19.84 -34.16
N ARG A 32 14.50 18.76 -34.96
CA ARG A 32 15.63 17.82 -35.04
C ARG A 32 16.93 18.49 -35.51
N LYS A 33 16.83 19.48 -36.40
CA LYS A 33 17.97 20.29 -36.88
C LYS A 33 18.41 21.37 -35.87
N GLY A 34 17.75 21.48 -34.72
CA GLY A 34 18.07 22.47 -33.67
C GLY A 34 17.73 23.92 -34.04
N LYS A 35 16.99 24.13 -35.14
CA LYS A 35 16.63 25.45 -35.65
C LYS A 35 15.32 26.00 -35.08
N LEU A 36 14.55 25.16 -34.39
CA LEU A 36 13.31 25.51 -33.74
C LEU A 36 13.27 24.91 -32.33
N ASN A 37 13.04 25.74 -31.33
CA ASN A 37 12.74 25.29 -29.98
C ASN A 37 11.25 25.49 -29.73
N ARG A 38 10.50 24.38 -29.67
CA ARG A 38 9.06 24.33 -29.38
C ARG A 38 8.64 25.23 -28.20
N ASN A 39 9.50 25.39 -27.19
CA ASN A 39 9.18 26.19 -26.01
C ASN A 39 9.12 27.70 -26.28
N LEU A 40 9.74 28.17 -27.38
CA LEU A 40 9.72 29.57 -27.80
C LEU A 40 8.42 29.94 -28.54
N LEU A 41 7.72 28.96 -29.12
CA LEU A 41 6.46 29.19 -29.85
C LEU A 41 5.30 29.61 -28.94
N PHE A 42 5.41 29.34 -27.64
CA PHE A 42 4.40 29.70 -26.64
C PHE A 42 4.78 30.96 -25.83
N GLU A 43 5.86 31.66 -26.21
CA GLU A 43 6.22 32.93 -25.58
C GLU A 43 5.23 34.03 -26.03
N THR A 44 4.19 34.26 -25.21
CA THR A 44 3.32 35.42 -25.34
C THR A 44 4.17 36.70 -25.26
N THR A 45 4.03 37.57 -26.26
CA THR A 45 4.82 38.80 -26.46
C THR A 45 5.00 39.61 -25.16
N ALA A 46 6.25 39.99 -24.93
CA ALA A 46 6.82 40.59 -23.73
C ALA A 46 6.36 42.04 -23.42
N SER A 47 5.06 42.30 -23.42
CA SER A 47 4.52 43.60 -23.00
C SER A 47 4.21 43.55 -21.50
N LYS A 48 5.20 43.95 -20.68
CA LYS A 48 5.11 44.20 -19.22
C LYS A 48 4.27 43.17 -18.45
N LEU A 49 4.67 41.90 -18.50
CA LEU A 49 4.11 40.91 -17.60
C LEU A 49 4.50 41.27 -16.16
N ASP A 50 3.49 41.35 -15.29
CA ASP A 50 3.71 41.50 -13.86
C ASP A 50 4.64 40.35 -13.37
N PRO A 51 5.69 40.66 -12.58
CA PRO A 51 6.65 39.66 -12.13
C PRO A 51 6.00 38.51 -11.35
N VAL A 52 4.96 38.81 -10.56
CA VAL A 52 4.25 37.82 -9.74
C VAL A 52 3.37 36.94 -10.62
N ILE A 53 2.67 37.52 -11.61
CA ILE A 53 1.89 36.74 -12.59
C ILE A 53 2.78 35.77 -13.36
N SER A 54 3.99 36.21 -13.75
CA SER A 54 4.95 35.35 -14.44
C SER A 54 5.36 34.15 -13.59
N VAL A 55 5.59 34.36 -12.30
CA VAL A 55 5.86 33.26 -11.35
C VAL A 55 4.65 32.34 -11.21
N ILE A 56 3.44 32.88 -11.03
CA ILE A 56 2.22 32.07 -10.89
C ILE A 56 2.03 31.14 -12.11
N ARG A 57 2.24 31.66 -13.32
CA ARG A 57 2.19 30.85 -14.55
C ARG A 57 3.18 29.67 -14.50
N LEU A 58 4.39 29.87 -13.96
CA LEU A 58 5.35 28.77 -13.77
C LEU A 58 4.86 27.74 -12.75
N LEU A 59 4.22 28.17 -11.67
CA LEU A 59 3.66 27.27 -10.65
C LEU A 59 2.56 26.39 -11.22
N GLU A 60 1.65 26.99 -12.00
CA GLU A 60 0.52 26.30 -12.63
C GLU A 60 0.99 25.34 -13.72
N GLU A 61 1.92 25.78 -14.59
CA GLU A 61 2.45 24.97 -15.68
C GLU A 61 3.21 23.73 -15.16
N HIS A 62 4.07 23.91 -14.16
CA HIS A 62 4.92 22.83 -13.64
C HIS A 62 4.36 22.16 -12.39
N LYS A 63 3.14 22.53 -11.97
CA LYS A 63 2.40 21.95 -10.83
C LYS A 63 3.25 21.80 -9.57
N GLY A 64 3.96 22.87 -9.20
CA GLY A 64 4.91 22.85 -8.10
C GLY A 64 4.99 24.18 -7.34
N MET A 65 5.97 24.28 -6.44
CA MET A 65 6.21 25.46 -5.63
C MET A 65 7.69 25.74 -5.40
N PHE A 66 8.06 27.02 -5.31
CA PHE A 66 9.40 27.45 -4.94
C PHE A 66 9.57 27.53 -3.43
N ILE A 67 10.69 27.02 -2.92
CA ILE A 67 11.07 27.12 -1.51
C ILE A 67 12.58 27.39 -1.39
N PHE A 68 13.01 27.87 -0.23
CA PHE A 68 14.42 27.89 0.13
C PHE A 68 14.81 26.62 0.90
N LEU A 69 15.99 26.08 0.57
CA LEU A 69 16.65 24.97 1.26
C LEU A 69 18.09 25.34 1.61
N CYS A 70 18.70 24.64 2.56
CA CYS A 70 20.13 24.77 2.82
C CYS A 70 20.94 24.16 1.66
N GLN A 71 21.81 24.97 1.04
CA GLN A 71 22.66 24.61 -0.08
C GLN A 71 23.67 23.54 0.29
N GLU A 72 24.36 23.66 1.42
CA GLU A 72 25.37 22.68 1.86
C GLU A 72 24.75 21.31 2.12
N CYS A 73 23.55 21.28 2.73
CA CYS A 73 22.79 20.04 2.90
C CYS A 73 22.30 19.49 1.55
N TYR A 74 21.87 20.35 0.63
CA TYR A 74 21.36 19.91 -0.66
C TYR A 74 22.46 19.36 -1.58
N ASP A 75 23.67 19.93 -1.49
CA ASP A 75 24.84 19.56 -2.27
C ASP A 75 25.65 18.42 -1.61
N SER A 76 25.34 18.04 -0.36
CA SER A 76 25.99 16.92 0.32
C SER A 76 25.76 15.58 -0.39
N LYS A 77 26.69 14.64 -0.21
CA LYS A 77 26.61 13.27 -0.74
C LYS A 77 26.67 12.31 0.46
N PRO A 78 25.54 11.75 0.94
CA PRO A 78 24.19 11.79 0.36
C PRO A 78 23.50 13.15 0.54
N ARG A 79 22.57 13.47 -0.38
CA ARG A 79 21.79 14.73 -0.37
C ARG A 79 20.83 14.77 0.81
N ILE A 80 20.83 15.87 1.55
CA ILE A 80 19.96 16.11 2.71
C ILE A 80 19.04 17.31 2.43
N ILE A 81 17.73 17.10 2.56
CA ILE A 81 16.74 18.18 2.39
C ILE A 81 16.54 18.88 3.74
N SER A 82 17.22 20.01 3.92
CA SER A 82 17.15 20.81 5.15
C SER A 82 16.50 22.18 4.89
N LYS A 83 15.48 22.52 5.69
CA LYS A 83 14.72 23.79 5.66
C LYS A 83 15.20 24.71 6.79
N ARG A 84 14.58 25.88 6.95
CA ARG A 84 14.75 26.66 8.19
C ARG A 84 14.23 25.86 9.37
N PHE A 85 14.99 25.87 10.46
CA PHE A 85 14.55 25.28 11.72
C PHE A 85 13.43 26.14 12.36
N SER A 86 12.44 25.50 12.98
CA SER A 86 11.25 26.19 13.51
C SER A 86 11.59 27.05 14.72
N GLU A 87 12.43 26.54 15.64
CA GLU A 87 12.74 27.22 16.90
C GLU A 87 13.84 28.28 16.75
N ASN A 88 14.74 28.08 15.78
CA ASN A 88 15.79 29.05 15.47
C ASN A 88 15.92 29.24 13.95
N PRO A 89 15.24 30.26 13.37
CA PRO A 89 15.21 30.49 11.93
C PRO A 89 16.56 30.84 11.29
N ALA A 90 17.60 31.12 12.08
CA ALA A 90 18.95 31.42 11.62
C ALA A 90 19.73 30.16 11.21
N ILE A 91 19.29 28.97 11.62
CA ILE A 91 19.96 27.70 11.32
C ILE A 91 19.09 26.78 10.47
N CYS A 92 19.74 25.89 9.72
CA CYS A 92 19.06 24.84 8.96
C CYS A 92 18.59 23.69 9.87
N SER A 93 17.55 22.98 9.47
CA SER A 93 16.93 21.86 10.19
C SER A 93 17.72 20.54 10.13
N ASN A 94 19.03 20.58 9.86
CA ASN A 94 19.87 19.40 9.86
C ASN A 94 20.31 19.10 11.30
N LEU A 95 20.14 17.86 11.75
CA LEU A 95 20.42 17.45 13.13
C LEU A 95 21.91 17.19 13.39
N ASP A 96 22.68 16.89 12.33
CA ASP A 96 24.09 16.54 12.46
C ASP A 96 24.99 17.78 12.40
N VAL A 97 24.76 18.66 11.41
CA VAL A 97 25.53 19.90 11.21
C VAL A 97 24.59 21.06 10.94
N CYS A 98 24.57 22.01 11.88
CA CYS A 98 23.77 23.23 11.77
C CYS A 98 24.51 24.28 10.96
N HIS A 99 24.00 24.58 9.76
CA HIS A 99 24.51 25.65 8.91
C HIS A 99 23.68 26.93 9.10
N ASN A 100 24.31 28.08 8.96
CA ASN A 100 23.59 29.36 8.89
C ASN A 100 22.70 29.37 7.63
N PHE A 101 21.39 29.49 7.81
CA PHE A 101 20.45 29.33 6.72
C PHE A 101 20.47 30.51 5.76
N ASP A 102 20.62 31.74 6.25
CA ASP A 102 20.53 32.95 5.42
C ASP A 102 21.72 33.09 4.47
N THR A 103 22.91 32.66 4.90
CA THR A 103 24.11 32.63 4.06
C THR A 103 24.10 31.47 3.08
N ASN A 104 23.57 30.31 3.51
CA ASN A 104 23.64 29.06 2.73
C ASN A 104 22.28 28.66 2.15
N LYS A 105 21.40 29.61 1.78
CA LYS A 105 20.12 29.28 1.14
C LYS A 105 20.27 29.08 -0.38
N CYS A 106 19.64 28.04 -0.91
CA CYS A 106 19.44 27.84 -2.34
C CYS A 106 17.96 27.80 -2.68
N LEU A 107 17.61 28.27 -3.89
CA LEU A 107 16.26 28.20 -4.41
C LEU A 107 16.02 26.79 -4.97
N ALA A 108 14.91 26.17 -4.58
CA ALA A 108 14.50 24.87 -5.07
C ALA A 108 13.05 24.88 -5.50
N PHE A 109 12.76 24.24 -6.62
CA PHE A 109 11.41 23.97 -7.09
C PHE A 109 10.98 22.57 -6.70
N VAL A 110 9.82 22.46 -6.06
CA VAL A 110 9.29 21.22 -5.51
C VAL A 110 8.03 20.82 -6.27
N VAL A 111 8.07 19.65 -6.87
CA VAL A 111 6.91 19.04 -7.53
C VAL A 111 6.45 17.86 -6.68
N ARG A 112 5.17 17.88 -6.26
CA ARG A 112 4.55 16.80 -5.49
C ARG A 112 3.67 15.98 -6.42
N THR A 113 4.23 14.91 -6.97
CA THR A 113 3.48 13.90 -7.73
C THR A 113 3.50 12.58 -6.95
N HIS A 114 3.98 11.47 -7.54
CA HIS A 114 4.17 10.18 -6.88
C HIS A 114 5.41 10.18 -5.96
N ASN A 115 6.41 10.98 -6.31
CA ASN A 115 7.61 11.27 -5.52
C ASN A 115 7.75 12.78 -5.33
N ILE A 116 8.40 13.21 -4.25
CA ILE A 116 8.74 14.62 -4.05
C ILE A 116 10.07 14.89 -4.74
N ASN A 117 10.01 15.58 -5.87
CA ASN A 117 11.20 15.95 -6.62
C ASN A 117 11.61 17.38 -6.29
N TYR A 118 12.85 17.54 -5.85
CA TYR A 118 13.47 18.84 -5.58
C TYR A 118 14.45 19.15 -6.70
N SER A 119 14.15 20.17 -7.49
CA SER A 119 15.05 20.68 -8.53
C SER A 119 15.69 21.98 -8.06
N LYS A 120 17.02 21.99 -7.90
CA LYS A 120 17.76 23.23 -7.59
C LYS A 120 17.63 24.21 -8.75
N VAL A 121 17.35 25.46 -8.42
CA VAL A 121 17.40 26.59 -9.34
C VAL A 121 18.56 27.46 -8.88
N ARG A 122 19.65 27.46 -9.64
CA ARG A 122 20.84 28.23 -9.29
C ARG A 122 20.59 29.72 -9.51
N PRO A 123 21.31 30.59 -8.78
CA PRO A 123 21.21 32.04 -8.99
C PRO A 123 21.54 32.41 -10.44
N LEU A 124 20.75 33.33 -11.01
CA LEU A 124 21.03 33.89 -12.33
C LEU A 124 22.24 34.82 -12.24
N SER A 125 23.34 34.47 -12.92
CA SER A 125 24.50 35.35 -13.12
C SER A 125 24.46 35.99 -14.52
N GLY A 126 25.23 37.06 -14.71
CA GLY A 126 25.36 37.71 -16.02
C GLY A 126 25.89 36.77 -17.11
N SER A 127 26.71 35.78 -16.73
CA SER A 127 27.33 34.79 -17.63
C SER A 127 26.42 33.59 -17.96
N CYS A 128 25.23 33.48 -17.38
CA CYS A 128 24.29 32.41 -17.69
C CYS A 128 23.74 32.54 -19.13
N HIS A 129 23.86 31.46 -19.89
CA HIS A 129 23.19 31.28 -21.18
C HIS A 129 21.78 30.73 -20.94
N LEU A 130 20.78 31.35 -21.57
CA LEU A 130 19.37 30.97 -21.44
C LEU A 130 19.03 29.75 -22.33
N ASP A 131 19.81 28.69 -22.18
CA ASP A 131 19.63 27.41 -22.85
C ASP A 131 19.88 26.24 -21.90
N LEU A 132 19.42 25.06 -22.29
CA LEU A 132 19.55 23.83 -21.49
C LEU A 132 20.94 23.20 -21.66
N CYS A 133 21.50 22.72 -20.55
CA CYS A 133 22.71 21.93 -20.54
C CYS A 133 22.37 20.50 -21.00
N HIS A 134 22.78 20.16 -22.22
CA HIS A 134 22.56 18.82 -22.79
C HIS A 134 23.14 17.70 -21.91
N GLN A 135 24.31 17.93 -21.30
CA GLN A 135 24.97 16.97 -20.43
C GLN A 135 24.20 16.78 -19.11
N ALA A 136 23.67 17.85 -18.53
CA ALA A 136 22.87 17.78 -17.30
C ALA A 136 21.61 16.94 -17.49
N ILE A 137 20.95 17.06 -18.64
CA ILE A 137 19.69 16.36 -18.93
C ILE A 137 19.89 14.85 -19.13
N ARG A 138 21.01 14.43 -19.75
CA ARG A 138 21.23 13.00 -20.06
C ARG A 138 22.06 12.25 -19.04
N TYR A 139 23.11 12.85 -18.51
CA TYR A 139 24.17 12.10 -17.79
C TYR A 139 24.65 12.78 -16.49
N GLY A 140 24.05 13.91 -16.12
CA GLY A 140 24.55 14.75 -15.03
C GLY A 140 25.73 15.63 -15.45
N CYS A 141 25.73 16.87 -14.97
CA CYS A 141 26.75 17.86 -15.35
C CYS A 141 27.90 17.90 -14.34
N GLN A 142 29.11 17.60 -14.79
CA GLN A 142 30.34 17.62 -13.98
C GLN A 142 30.72 19.02 -13.48
N ARG A 143 30.22 20.07 -14.14
CA ARG A 143 30.47 21.46 -13.75
C ARG A 143 29.60 21.93 -12.58
N GLU A 144 28.55 21.17 -12.21
CA GLU A 144 27.63 21.46 -11.10
C GLU A 144 27.25 22.96 -11.03
N ASN A 145 27.66 23.68 -9.98
CA ASN A 145 27.33 25.10 -9.78
C ASN A 145 28.03 26.05 -10.78
N SER A 146 29.13 25.63 -11.43
CA SER A 146 29.90 26.45 -12.39
C SER A 146 29.38 26.40 -13.84
N CYS A 147 28.35 25.59 -14.12
CA CYS A 147 27.80 25.49 -15.47
C CYS A 147 27.01 26.75 -15.86
N VAL A 148 27.27 27.31 -17.05
CA VAL A 148 26.57 28.50 -17.55
C VAL A 148 25.19 28.21 -18.16
N PHE A 149 24.87 26.94 -18.43
CA PHE A 149 23.58 26.51 -19.00
C PHE A 149 22.66 25.96 -17.91
N ALA A 150 21.35 26.04 -18.12
CA ALA A 150 20.35 25.54 -17.18
C ALA A 150 20.31 23.99 -17.15
N HIS A 151 20.32 23.41 -15.96
CA HIS A 151 20.28 21.98 -15.68
C HIS A 151 18.86 21.41 -15.65
N SER A 152 17.84 22.25 -15.66
CA SER A 152 16.44 21.82 -15.75
C SER A 152 15.59 22.84 -16.51
N ILE A 153 14.45 22.38 -17.01
CA ILE A 153 13.46 23.23 -17.68
C ILE A 153 12.96 24.33 -16.73
N ILE A 154 12.73 23.98 -15.46
CA ILE A 154 12.27 24.94 -14.46
C ILE A 154 13.35 25.98 -14.13
N GLU A 155 14.63 25.58 -14.06
CA GLU A 155 15.74 26.52 -13.88
C GLU A 155 15.81 27.51 -15.04
N LEU A 156 15.74 27.01 -16.29
CA LEU A 156 15.74 27.86 -17.48
C LEU A 156 14.59 28.87 -17.49
N LYS A 157 13.36 28.40 -17.25
CA LYS A 157 12.19 29.29 -17.25
C LYS A 157 12.24 30.30 -16.10
N THR A 158 12.77 29.91 -14.93
CA THR A 158 12.97 30.83 -13.81
C THR A 158 13.99 31.91 -14.16
N TRP A 159 15.12 31.54 -14.78
CA TRP A 159 16.11 32.50 -15.27
C TRP A 159 15.56 33.48 -16.31
N LYS A 160 14.72 32.99 -17.23
CA LYS A 160 14.04 33.87 -18.20
C LYS A 160 13.14 34.88 -17.48
N VAL A 161 12.33 34.44 -16.52
CA VAL A 161 11.48 35.34 -15.73
C VAL A 161 12.32 36.35 -14.95
N GLN A 162 13.41 35.91 -14.32
CA GLN A 162 14.32 36.80 -13.58
C GLN A 162 15.00 37.84 -14.49
N ARG A 163 15.46 37.46 -15.69
CA ARG A 163 16.09 38.38 -16.63
C ARG A 163 15.10 39.38 -17.23
N LEU A 164 13.87 38.97 -17.50
CA LEU A 164 12.84 39.83 -18.10
C LEU A 164 12.19 40.78 -17.10
N THR A 165 11.97 40.34 -15.86
CA THR A 165 11.17 41.07 -14.87
C THR A 165 12.01 41.67 -13.73
N GLY A 166 13.27 41.26 -13.59
CA GLY A 166 14.14 41.67 -12.48
C GLY A 166 13.72 41.11 -11.12
N ILE A 167 12.83 40.11 -11.07
CA ILE A 167 12.32 39.56 -9.81
C ILE A 167 13.42 38.84 -9.02
N SER A 168 13.52 39.15 -7.73
CA SER A 168 14.47 38.47 -6.83
C SER A 168 13.96 37.08 -6.43
N SER A 169 14.89 36.21 -6.04
CA SER A 169 14.57 34.86 -5.54
C SER A 169 13.64 34.90 -4.33
N GLU A 170 13.76 35.92 -3.46
CA GLU A 170 12.88 36.15 -2.32
C GLU A 170 11.44 36.41 -2.78
N LYS A 171 11.26 37.27 -3.78
CA LYS A 171 9.94 37.61 -4.32
C LYS A 171 9.29 36.43 -5.04
N ILE A 172 10.09 35.57 -5.69
CA ILE A 172 9.61 34.31 -6.28
C ILE A 172 9.03 33.38 -5.20
N VAL A 173 9.77 33.16 -4.10
CA VAL A 173 9.31 32.28 -3.01
C VAL A 173 8.09 32.89 -2.29
N GLU A 174 8.08 34.21 -2.07
CA GLU A 174 6.94 34.92 -1.47
C GLU A 174 5.67 34.77 -2.33
N ALA A 175 5.78 34.99 -3.65
CA ALA A 175 4.69 34.78 -4.60
C ALA A 175 4.23 33.32 -4.59
N SER A 176 5.16 32.37 -4.59
CA SER A 176 4.85 30.95 -4.55
C SER A 176 4.12 30.51 -3.28
N LEU A 177 4.54 31.01 -2.12
CA LEU A 177 3.90 30.69 -0.84
C LEU A 177 2.50 31.30 -0.76
N LYS A 178 2.32 32.54 -1.20
CA LYS A 178 1.00 33.20 -1.25
C LYS A 178 0.05 32.46 -2.17
N HIS A 179 0.50 32.06 -3.36
CA HIS A 179 -0.31 31.30 -4.31
C HIS A 179 -0.74 29.94 -3.74
N TYR A 180 0.20 29.20 -3.16
CA TYR A 180 -0.08 27.89 -2.57
C TYR A 180 -1.04 27.99 -1.36
N ASN A 181 -0.83 28.96 -0.46
CA ASN A 181 -1.73 29.20 0.66
C ASN A 181 -3.15 29.59 0.20
N LYS A 182 -3.27 30.37 -0.88
CA LYS A 182 -4.57 30.74 -1.49
C LYS A 182 -5.27 29.51 -2.08
N LEU A 183 -4.54 28.61 -2.74
CA LEU A 183 -5.10 27.34 -3.22
C LEU A 183 -5.59 26.45 -2.06
N GLU A 184 -4.83 26.35 -0.96
CA GLU A 184 -5.26 25.59 0.22
C GLU A 184 -6.49 26.22 0.91
N GLN A 185 -6.56 27.55 0.97
CA GLN A 185 -7.73 28.26 1.50
C GLN A 185 -8.96 28.11 0.59
N ASN A 186 -8.77 28.15 -0.73
CA ASN A 186 -9.86 27.96 -1.70
C ASN A 186 -10.37 26.51 -1.70
N SER A 187 -9.49 25.51 -1.60
CA SER A 187 -9.90 24.11 -1.46
C SER A 187 -10.69 23.85 -0.17
N LYS A 188 -10.35 24.56 0.92
CA LYS A 188 -11.12 24.53 2.17
C LYS A 188 -12.47 25.26 2.04
N LYS A 189 -12.53 26.36 1.27
CA LYS A 189 -13.78 27.10 0.99
C LYS A 189 -14.73 26.33 0.07
N GLU A 190 -14.23 25.65 -0.96
CA GLU A 190 -15.05 24.80 -1.84
C GLU A 190 -15.62 23.58 -1.09
N LYS A 191 -14.88 23.01 -0.13
CA LYS A 191 -15.43 22.01 0.81
C LYS A 191 -16.44 22.61 1.81
N GLY A 192 -16.38 23.92 2.07
CA GLY A 192 -17.28 24.64 2.97
C GLY A 192 -18.53 25.24 2.30
N ASN A 193 -18.63 25.22 0.97
CA ASN A 193 -19.74 25.83 0.21
C ASN A 193 -20.78 24.80 -0.29
N ARG A 194 -21.03 23.75 0.50
CA ARG A 194 -22.34 23.05 0.48
C ARG A 194 -23.23 23.74 1.51
N PRO A 195 -24.44 24.19 1.16
CA PRO A 195 -25.27 24.93 2.09
C PRO A 195 -25.80 23.98 3.18
N SER A 196 -25.31 24.15 4.40
CA SER A 196 -26.10 23.88 5.61
C SER A 196 -25.98 25.08 6.53
N SER A 197 -27.17 25.54 6.92
CA SER A 197 -27.48 26.75 7.67
C SER A 197 -26.69 26.93 8.96
N GLY A 198 -26.34 28.19 9.24
CA GLY A 198 -26.07 28.77 10.57
C GLY A 198 -24.75 28.32 11.19
N GLY A 199 -23.78 29.15 11.55
CA GLY A 199 -23.81 30.54 11.98
C GLY A 199 -22.91 30.64 13.21
N GLY A 200 -22.02 31.62 13.26
CA GLY A 200 -21.26 31.98 14.47
C GLY A 200 -19.77 31.61 14.44
N GLY A 201 -18.91 32.63 14.32
CA GLY A 201 -17.48 32.48 14.10
C GLY A 201 -16.61 32.39 15.36
N GLY A 202 -15.33 32.06 15.11
CA GLY A 202 -14.22 32.18 16.06
C GLY A 202 -12.89 31.85 15.37
N LYS A 203 -11.96 32.82 15.33
CA LYS A 203 -10.60 32.73 14.77
C LYS A 203 -9.81 31.52 15.32
N PRO A 204 -8.89 30.88 14.56
CA PRO A 204 -7.82 30.11 15.19
C PRO A 204 -6.58 30.98 15.38
N LYS A 205 -6.30 31.30 16.65
CA LYS A 205 -4.94 31.49 17.16
C LYS A 205 -4.18 30.16 16.99
N GLY A 206 -2.86 30.23 16.87
CA GLY A 206 -1.99 29.10 16.57
C GLY A 206 -1.94 27.99 17.64
N GLY A 207 -1.31 26.88 17.25
CA GLY A 207 -0.66 25.90 18.13
C GLY A 207 -1.58 25.11 19.07
N GLY A 208 -2.01 23.93 18.65
CA GLY A 208 -2.63 22.93 19.51
C GLY A 208 -3.01 21.68 18.71
N GLY A 209 -2.59 20.50 19.16
CA GLY A 209 -2.67 19.24 18.43
C GLY A 209 -4.04 18.97 17.79
N LYS A 210 -4.04 18.60 16.52
CA LYS A 210 -5.26 18.13 15.84
C LYS A 210 -5.74 16.86 16.52
N SER A 211 -6.92 16.92 17.11
CA SER A 211 -7.66 15.72 17.56
C SER A 211 -7.95 14.83 16.36
N LEU A 212 -7.77 13.51 16.51
CA LEU A 212 -8.16 12.53 15.48
C LEU A 212 -9.69 12.40 15.47
N ASP A 213 -10.35 13.12 14.56
CA ASP A 213 -11.79 12.93 14.29
C ASP A 213 -11.99 11.67 13.43
N MET A 214 -11.69 10.51 14.00
CA MET A 214 -11.89 9.20 13.38
C MET A 214 -12.59 8.27 14.37
N LYS A 215 -13.50 7.43 13.89
CA LYS A 215 -14.06 6.35 14.70
C LYS A 215 -13.10 5.18 14.72
N MET A 216 -12.84 4.64 15.90
CA MET A 216 -11.92 3.51 16.09
C MET A 216 -12.64 2.32 16.70
N LYS A 217 -12.23 1.11 16.34
CA LYS A 217 -12.64 -0.11 17.05
C LYS A 217 -11.67 -1.26 16.84
N PHE A 218 -11.54 -2.13 17.84
CA PHE A 218 -10.83 -3.40 17.69
C PHE A 218 -11.75 -4.49 17.17
N VAL A 219 -11.24 -5.29 16.24
CA VAL A 219 -11.94 -6.47 15.70
C VAL A 219 -11.02 -7.69 15.66
N CYS A 220 -11.62 -8.87 15.55
CA CYS A 220 -10.87 -10.12 15.40
C CYS A 220 -10.13 -10.17 14.05
N ALA A 221 -8.82 -10.43 14.10
CA ALA A 221 -7.95 -10.55 12.92
C ALA A 221 -8.36 -11.71 12.00
N GLN A 222 -8.88 -12.81 12.55
CA GLN A 222 -9.32 -13.98 11.79
C GLN A 222 -10.64 -13.70 11.07
N CYS A 223 -11.61 -13.09 11.74
CA CYS A 223 -12.85 -12.65 11.12
C CYS A 223 -12.59 -11.62 10.02
N TRP A 224 -11.69 -10.66 10.27
CA TRP A 224 -11.35 -9.62 9.30
C TRP A 224 -10.72 -10.19 8.02
N ARG A 225 -9.86 -11.21 8.13
CA ARG A 225 -9.35 -11.94 6.95
C ARG A 225 -10.46 -12.62 6.13
N GLY A 226 -11.51 -13.09 6.81
CA GLY A 226 -12.74 -13.59 6.20
C GLY A 226 -13.73 -12.50 5.75
N GLY A 227 -13.36 -11.22 5.84
CA GLY A 227 -14.22 -10.09 5.45
C GLY A 227 -15.30 -9.71 6.46
N LEU A 228 -15.31 -10.31 7.65
CA LEU A 228 -16.28 -10.06 8.71
C LEU A 228 -15.71 -9.13 9.79
N ILE A 229 -16.51 -8.13 10.17
CA ILE A 229 -16.18 -7.20 11.25
C ILE A 229 -16.78 -7.77 12.54
N SER A 230 -15.96 -8.43 13.36
CA SER A 230 -16.38 -9.02 14.64
C SER A 230 -15.69 -8.35 15.81
N GLU A 231 -16.48 -7.73 16.67
CA GLU A 231 -16.08 -7.10 17.93
C GLU A 231 -15.93 -8.15 19.05
N PRO A 232 -15.30 -7.80 20.19
CA PRO A 232 -15.18 -8.72 21.32
C PRO A 232 -16.51 -8.92 22.05
N ASP A 233 -16.61 -10.03 22.77
CA ASP A 233 -17.65 -10.27 23.76
C ASP A 233 -17.48 -9.36 24.98
N LYS A 234 -18.52 -9.29 25.82
CA LYS A 234 -18.51 -8.46 27.04
C LYS A 234 -17.40 -8.85 28.02
N ALA A 235 -16.94 -10.10 27.97
CA ALA A 235 -15.87 -10.63 28.81
C ALA A 235 -14.46 -10.40 28.23
N LEU A 236 -14.35 -9.86 26.99
CA LEU A 236 -13.10 -9.71 26.23
C LEU A 236 -12.29 -11.01 26.08
N LYS A 237 -12.96 -12.17 26.12
CA LYS A 237 -12.34 -13.50 26.00
C LYS A 237 -12.46 -14.06 24.59
N TYR A 238 -13.55 -13.74 23.90
CA TYR A 238 -13.84 -14.24 22.56
C TYR A 238 -14.39 -13.15 21.64
N CYS A 239 -14.35 -13.35 20.32
CA CYS A 239 -15.05 -12.47 19.38
C CYS A 239 -16.52 -12.89 19.18
N ASN A 240 -17.40 -11.95 18.83
CA ASN A 240 -18.83 -12.16 18.58
C ASN A 240 -19.16 -12.86 17.24
N ALA A 241 -18.19 -13.44 16.55
CA ALA A 241 -18.43 -14.17 15.32
C ALA A 241 -19.06 -15.54 15.61
N LYS A 242 -19.71 -16.11 14.59
CA LYS A 242 -20.31 -17.45 14.65
C LYS A 242 -19.30 -18.53 15.06
N ALA A 243 -18.07 -18.43 14.56
CA ALA A 243 -16.92 -19.16 15.09
C ALA A 243 -16.21 -18.26 16.11
N ARG A 244 -16.38 -18.56 17.40
CA ARG A 244 -15.76 -17.78 18.48
C ARG A 244 -14.26 -17.97 18.47
N HIS A 245 -13.53 -16.92 18.12
CA HIS A 245 -12.07 -16.90 18.19
C HIS A 245 -11.61 -16.31 19.53
N THR A 246 -10.51 -16.82 20.06
CA THR A 246 -9.88 -16.29 21.28
C THR A 246 -9.42 -14.84 21.08
N TRP A 247 -9.75 -13.99 22.06
CA TRP A 247 -9.47 -12.56 22.02
C TRP A 247 -8.15 -12.24 22.72
N THR A 248 -7.07 -12.22 21.96
CA THR A 248 -5.71 -11.93 22.45
C THR A 248 -5.08 -10.73 21.74
N LYS A 249 -3.99 -10.17 22.29
CA LYS A 249 -3.33 -8.96 21.76
C LYS A 249 -2.80 -9.14 20.33
N ASP A 250 -2.37 -10.33 19.97
CA ASP A 250 -1.87 -10.74 18.65
C ASP A 250 -3.01 -11.07 17.65
N ARG A 251 -4.23 -11.33 18.13
CA ARG A 251 -5.39 -11.72 17.32
C ARG A 251 -6.41 -10.61 17.11
N ARG A 252 -6.10 -9.38 17.52
CA ARG A 252 -6.93 -8.19 17.31
C ARG A 252 -6.29 -7.24 16.30
N VAL A 253 -7.12 -6.61 15.49
CA VAL A 253 -6.70 -5.55 14.55
C VAL A 253 -7.48 -4.28 14.84
N LEU A 254 -6.81 -3.13 14.73
CA LEU A 254 -7.45 -1.83 14.89
C LEU A 254 -8.03 -1.40 13.55
N LEU A 255 -9.33 -1.12 13.53
CA LEU A 255 -10.00 -0.51 12.40
C LEU A 255 -10.30 0.96 12.71
N VAL A 256 -10.08 1.80 11.72
CA VAL A 256 -10.42 3.22 11.77
C VAL A 256 -11.37 3.56 10.62
N LYS A 257 -12.27 4.50 10.89
CA LYS A 257 -13.23 5.02 9.92
C LYS A 257 -13.20 6.54 9.98
N SER A 258 -12.72 7.14 8.90
CA SER A 258 -12.77 8.59 8.71
C SER A 258 -14.20 9.05 8.39
N PRO A 259 -14.61 10.24 8.84
CA PRO A 259 -15.89 10.84 8.45
C PRO A 259 -15.96 11.11 6.94
N GLU A 260 -14.81 11.35 6.29
CA GLU A 260 -14.73 11.65 4.86
C GLU A 260 -14.98 10.42 3.96
N ARG A 261 -14.44 9.23 4.30
CA ARG A 261 -14.58 8.03 3.46
C ARG A 261 -15.63 7.05 3.94
N SER A 262 -16.07 7.17 5.18
CA SER A 262 -17.07 6.31 5.83
C SER A 262 -16.80 4.79 5.73
N LYS A 263 -15.57 4.39 5.43
CA LYS A 263 -15.14 2.99 5.23
C LYS A 263 -14.20 2.57 6.36
N TRP A 264 -14.39 1.36 6.87
CA TRP A 264 -13.46 0.77 7.84
C TRP A 264 -12.19 0.34 7.14
N VAL A 265 -11.06 0.81 7.66
CA VAL A 265 -9.73 0.49 7.15
C VAL A 265 -8.86 -0.01 8.30
N GLN A 266 -8.08 -1.05 8.05
CA GLN A 266 -7.13 -1.59 9.01
C GLN A 266 -5.94 -0.65 9.17
N VAL A 267 -5.55 -0.40 10.42
CA VAL A 267 -4.29 0.27 10.78
C VAL A 267 -3.36 -0.77 11.37
N ARG A 268 -2.16 -0.90 10.80
CA ARG A 268 -1.11 -1.77 11.31
C ARG A 268 -0.30 -1.08 12.42
N PRO A 269 0.42 -1.84 13.26
CA PRO A 269 1.37 -1.26 14.19
C PRO A 269 2.42 -0.39 13.48
N LEU A 270 2.97 0.58 14.19
CA LEU A 270 4.10 1.38 13.73
C LEU A 270 5.26 0.45 13.28
N PRO A 271 5.80 0.63 12.06
CA PRO A 271 6.95 -0.13 11.60
C PRO A 271 8.13 0.07 12.55
N HIS A 272 8.76 -1.03 13.00
CA HIS A 272 9.90 -0.94 13.91
C HIS A 272 11.12 -0.40 13.16
N ALA A 273 11.44 0.88 13.37
CA ALA A 273 12.60 1.55 12.80
C ALA A 273 13.44 2.13 13.93
N LYS A 274 14.77 1.89 13.89
CA LYS A 274 15.73 2.48 14.84
C LYS A 274 15.64 4.01 14.85
N ASN A 275 15.34 4.61 13.69
CA ASN A 275 15.03 6.04 13.52
C ASN A 275 13.67 6.19 12.82
N PRO A 276 12.58 6.57 13.52
CA PRO A 276 11.27 6.74 12.90
C PRO A 276 11.27 7.96 11.96
N PRO A 277 10.75 7.83 10.72
CA PRO A 277 10.80 8.91 9.74
C PRO A 277 10.01 10.14 10.19
N LEU A 278 10.40 11.34 9.73
CA LEU A 278 9.72 12.60 10.07
C LEU A 278 8.22 12.57 9.75
N TYR A 279 7.86 11.91 8.65
CA TYR A 279 6.50 11.65 8.23
C TYR A 279 6.38 10.24 7.64
N TYR A 280 5.20 9.63 7.78
CA TYR A 280 4.88 8.40 7.06
C TYR A 280 4.27 8.73 5.70
N ASP A 281 4.64 7.97 4.67
CA ASP A 281 4.13 8.11 3.30
C ASP A 281 3.26 6.93 2.89
N MET A 282 2.44 7.16 1.87
CA MET A 282 1.58 6.13 1.27
C MET A 282 2.39 5.13 0.45
N CYS A 283 2.02 3.85 0.52
CA CYS A 283 2.63 2.78 -0.25
C CYS A 283 2.30 2.92 -1.74
N ALA A 284 3.33 3.07 -2.57
CA ALA A 284 3.19 3.21 -4.03
C ALA A 284 2.43 2.03 -4.67
N GLN A 285 2.67 0.79 -4.21
CA GLN A 285 2.00 -0.40 -4.75
C GLN A 285 0.49 -0.41 -4.48
N ILE A 286 0.04 0.16 -3.36
CA ILE A 286 -1.39 0.27 -3.08
C ILE A 286 -2.03 1.37 -3.91
N LEU A 287 -1.30 2.46 -4.16
CA LEU A 287 -1.78 3.53 -5.03
C LEU A 287 -1.91 3.06 -6.49
N GLU A 288 -0.98 2.25 -6.99
CA GLU A 288 -0.96 1.79 -8.38
C GLU A 288 -1.79 0.51 -8.62
N LYS A 289 -1.64 -0.49 -7.75
CA LYS A 289 -2.17 -1.86 -7.97
C LYS A 289 -3.28 -2.26 -7.00
N ARG A 290 -3.66 -1.37 -6.06
CA ARG A 290 -4.60 -1.63 -4.95
C ARG A 290 -4.24 -2.82 -4.04
N LYS A 291 -3.06 -3.42 -4.23
CA LYS A 291 -2.51 -4.52 -3.43
C LYS A 291 -1.02 -4.27 -3.22
N CYS A 292 -0.58 -4.39 -1.97
CA CYS A 292 0.83 -4.38 -1.61
C CYS A 292 1.35 -5.82 -1.65
N ASN A 293 2.45 -6.06 -2.35
CA ASN A 293 3.10 -7.37 -2.41
C ASN A 293 4.03 -7.62 -1.21
N TYR A 294 4.28 -6.59 -0.39
CA TYR A 294 5.01 -6.73 0.87
C TYR A 294 4.05 -7.11 2.00
N THR A 295 3.83 -8.42 2.18
CA THR A 295 3.01 -8.98 3.25
C THR A 295 3.70 -8.76 4.61
N GLY A 296 3.17 -7.85 5.42
CA GLY A 296 3.59 -7.64 6.81
C GLY A 296 4.79 -6.70 7.02
N ASN A 297 5.68 -6.53 6.05
CA ASN A 297 6.93 -5.77 6.23
C ASN A 297 6.94 -4.40 5.53
N CYS A 298 5.80 -3.93 5.01
CA CYS A 298 5.74 -2.62 4.36
C CYS A 298 5.86 -1.49 5.39
N THR A 299 6.89 -0.66 5.28
CA THR A 299 7.10 0.54 6.13
C THR A 299 6.27 1.75 5.69
N PHE A 300 5.52 1.64 4.60
CA PHE A 300 4.65 2.69 4.04
C PHE A 300 3.18 2.42 4.39
N ALA A 301 2.40 3.50 4.55
CA ALA A 301 0.99 3.45 4.89
C ALA A 301 0.13 2.96 3.71
N HIS A 302 -0.79 2.06 4.00
CA HIS A 302 -1.71 1.42 3.07
C HIS A 302 -3.01 2.22 2.91
N SER A 303 -3.25 3.21 3.77
CA SER A 303 -4.38 4.13 3.69
C SER A 303 -4.04 5.50 4.26
N GLN A 304 -4.83 6.51 3.88
CA GLN A 304 -4.69 7.86 4.42
C GLN A 304 -4.97 7.86 5.93
N GLU A 305 -5.93 7.05 6.37
CA GLU A 305 -6.25 6.89 7.78
C GLU A 305 -5.12 6.19 8.56
N GLU A 306 -4.45 5.18 7.97
CA GLU A 306 -3.27 4.55 8.57
C GLU A 306 -2.12 5.55 8.69
N ARG A 307 -1.89 6.38 7.67
CA ARG A 307 -0.89 7.44 7.68
C ARG A 307 -1.12 8.44 8.81
N GLU A 308 -2.35 8.96 8.93
CA GLU A 308 -2.72 9.93 9.94
C GLU A 308 -2.61 9.35 11.36
N MET A 309 -3.00 8.08 11.52
CA MET A 309 -2.87 7.36 12.78
C MET A 309 -1.41 7.16 13.17
N TRP A 310 -0.54 6.74 12.25
CA TRP A 310 0.90 6.61 12.52
C TRP A 310 1.57 7.95 12.85
N MET A 311 1.17 9.03 12.17
CA MET A 311 1.63 10.38 12.49
C MET A 311 1.19 10.82 13.89
N TYR A 312 -0.06 10.55 14.27
CA TYR A 312 -0.57 10.86 15.60
C TYR A 312 0.13 10.06 16.69
N MET A 313 0.31 8.75 16.47
CA MET A 313 1.04 7.88 17.40
C MET A 313 2.47 8.38 17.63
N LYS A 314 3.16 8.75 16.55
CA LYS A 314 4.51 9.29 16.64
C LYS A 314 4.56 10.62 17.38
N ASN A 315 3.67 11.56 17.06
CA ASN A 315 3.68 12.91 17.66
C ASN A 315 3.33 12.90 19.16
N ASN A 316 2.71 11.84 19.66
CA ASN A 316 2.35 11.66 21.07
C ASN A 316 3.19 10.54 21.74
N ASP A 317 4.26 10.08 21.10
CA ASP A 317 5.15 9.01 21.59
C ASP A 317 4.44 7.69 21.97
N LEU A 318 3.31 7.38 21.33
CA LEU A 318 2.52 6.18 21.54
C LEU A 318 3.06 5.02 20.70
N ARG A 319 3.48 3.94 21.35
CA ARG A 319 4.02 2.74 20.67
C ARG A 319 3.04 1.57 20.61
N ASP A 320 2.07 1.52 21.53
CA ASP A 320 1.06 0.46 21.57
C ASP A 320 -0.28 0.96 21.01
N MET A 321 -0.87 0.18 20.11
CA MET A 321 -2.19 0.46 19.53
C MET A 321 -3.30 0.51 20.60
N GLN A 322 -3.13 -0.21 21.72
CA GLN A 322 -4.05 -0.14 22.85
C GLN A 322 -4.04 1.25 23.50
N GLN A 323 -2.86 1.83 23.71
CA GLN A 323 -2.72 3.15 24.35
C GLN A 323 -3.39 4.25 23.52
N VAL A 324 -3.31 4.15 22.19
CA VAL A 324 -3.97 5.09 21.28
C VAL A 324 -5.49 4.97 21.36
N TYR A 325 -5.99 3.74 21.44
CA TYR A 325 -7.42 3.48 21.55
C TYR A 325 -7.99 3.94 22.89
N ASP A 326 -7.27 3.71 23.99
CA ASP A 326 -7.68 4.15 25.33
C ASP A 326 -7.62 5.68 25.45
N MET A 327 -6.60 6.32 24.86
CA MET A 327 -6.51 7.78 24.74
C MET A 327 -7.68 8.35 23.92
N TRP A 328 -8.02 7.72 22.79
CA TRP A 328 -9.16 8.12 21.97
C TRP A 328 -10.50 7.95 22.71
N LEU A 329 -10.67 6.87 23.48
CA LEU A 329 -11.85 6.69 24.34
C LEU A 329 -11.93 7.78 25.42
N ALA A 330 -10.80 8.14 26.05
CA ALA A 330 -10.77 9.21 27.04
C ALA A 330 -11.14 10.58 26.43
N LEU A 331 -10.61 10.91 25.25
CA LEU A 331 -10.90 12.15 24.55
C LEU A 331 -12.37 12.21 24.08
N THR A 332 -12.90 11.10 23.58
CA THR A 332 -14.31 11.03 23.16
C THR A 332 -15.29 11.04 24.34
N ALA A 333 -14.89 10.52 25.50
CA ALA A 333 -15.67 10.62 26.73
C ALA A 333 -15.69 12.06 27.29
N GLN A 334 -14.56 12.78 27.25
CA GLN A 334 -14.45 14.18 27.70
C GLN A 334 -15.18 15.17 26.77
N SER A 335 -15.44 14.79 25.53
CA SER A 335 -16.15 15.61 24.55
C SER A 335 -17.68 15.54 24.69
N ARG A 336 -18.22 14.75 25.64
CA ARG A 336 -19.64 14.75 25.97
C ARG A 336 -19.93 15.80 27.05
N PRO A 337 -20.80 16.80 26.80
CA PRO A 337 -21.30 17.66 27.87
C PRO A 337 -21.98 16.82 28.95
N ALA A 338 -21.71 17.14 30.21
CA ALA A 338 -22.44 16.62 31.35
C ALA A 338 -23.86 17.20 31.35
N ASP A 339 -24.74 16.61 30.55
CA ASP A 339 -26.17 16.68 30.77
C ASP A 339 -26.67 15.27 31.06
N GLY A 340 -27.31 15.13 32.22
CA GLY A 340 -27.94 13.91 32.69
C GLY A 340 -29.06 13.50 31.74
N ALA A 341 -28.72 12.71 30.74
CA ALA A 341 -29.65 11.89 30.00
C ALA A 341 -28.98 10.54 29.77
N THR A 342 -29.49 9.53 30.48
CA THR A 342 -29.26 8.12 30.21
C THR A 342 -29.54 7.87 28.73
N PHE A 343 -28.49 7.88 27.90
CA PHE A 343 -28.60 7.45 26.52
C PHE A 343 -28.61 5.92 26.52
N SER A 344 -29.83 5.39 26.61
CA SER A 344 -30.19 4.10 26.05
C SER A 344 -29.56 4.00 24.66
N GLN A 345 -28.83 2.91 24.43
CA GLN A 345 -28.45 2.52 23.08
C GLN A 345 -29.73 2.51 22.22
N PRO A 346 -29.68 2.92 20.94
CA PRO A 346 -30.71 2.52 20.01
C PRO A 346 -30.55 1.00 19.85
N SER A 347 -31.33 0.26 20.63
CA SER A 347 -31.70 -1.11 20.36
C SER A 347 -32.46 -1.10 19.03
N SER A 348 -31.73 -1.22 17.93
CA SER A 348 -32.30 -1.91 16.78
C SER A 348 -32.37 -3.37 17.18
N GLU A 349 -33.45 -3.73 17.86
CA GLU A 349 -33.98 -5.08 17.81
C GLU A 349 -34.42 -5.32 16.36
N GLU A 350 -33.46 -5.50 15.46
CA GLU A 350 -33.69 -6.41 14.35
C GLU A 350 -33.89 -7.76 15.01
N LYS A 351 -35.14 -8.21 15.06
CA LYS A 351 -35.51 -9.56 15.44
C LYS A 351 -34.61 -10.51 14.66
N PHE A 352 -33.54 -10.97 15.31
CA PHE A 352 -32.78 -12.11 14.84
C PHE A 352 -33.78 -13.25 14.80
N ILE A 353 -34.03 -13.75 13.60
CA ILE A 353 -34.67 -15.05 13.43
C ILE A 353 -33.69 -16.04 14.06
N ALA A 354 -34.00 -16.46 15.29
CA ALA A 354 -33.29 -17.55 15.94
C ALA A 354 -33.55 -18.81 15.10
N MET A 355 -32.54 -19.20 14.35
CA MET A 355 -32.59 -20.45 13.60
C MET A 355 -32.18 -21.58 14.56
N PRO A 356 -32.70 -22.81 14.41
CA PRO A 356 -32.31 -23.96 15.25
C PRO A 356 -30.80 -24.25 15.31
N THR A 357 -29.99 -23.57 14.48
CA THR A 357 -28.53 -23.57 14.48
C THR A 357 -27.87 -22.71 15.56
N ASP A 358 -28.61 -21.84 16.25
CA ASP A 358 -28.04 -20.95 17.29
C ASP A 358 -27.85 -21.66 18.66
N CYS A 359 -28.17 -22.96 18.72
CA CYS A 359 -27.83 -23.85 19.83
C CYS A 359 -27.12 -25.11 19.31
N ALA A 360 -25.90 -24.98 18.79
CA ALA A 360 -25.02 -26.13 18.60
C ALA A 360 -23.55 -25.72 18.72
N GLU A 361 -22.97 -25.85 19.91
CA GLU A 361 -21.52 -25.79 20.16
C GLU A 361 -20.76 -27.01 19.57
N SER A 362 -21.28 -27.65 18.50
CA SER A 362 -20.78 -28.93 18.00
C SER A 362 -20.92 -29.02 16.47
N GLY A 363 -20.42 -28.02 15.75
CA GLY A 363 -20.38 -28.03 14.29
C GLY A 363 -19.18 -28.81 13.77
N LEU A 364 -19.43 -29.96 13.17
CA LEU A 364 -18.41 -30.85 12.60
C LEU A 364 -17.72 -30.17 11.40
N HIS A 365 -16.50 -29.67 11.63
CA HIS A 365 -15.73 -28.87 10.66
C HIS A 365 -14.46 -29.59 10.23
N CYS A 366 -14.27 -29.74 8.92
CA CYS A 366 -13.07 -30.33 8.35
C CYS A 366 -12.05 -29.23 8.03
N ARG A 367 -10.93 -29.22 8.75
CA ARG A 367 -9.82 -28.29 8.52
C ARG A 367 -9.11 -28.50 7.17
N LEU A 368 -9.05 -29.73 6.66
CA LEU A 368 -8.40 -30.07 5.37
C LEU A 368 -9.21 -29.66 4.14
N CYS A 369 -10.53 -29.82 4.19
CA CYS A 369 -11.42 -29.49 3.08
C CYS A 369 -12.12 -28.13 3.23
N GLY A 370 -12.03 -27.49 4.40
CA GLY A 370 -12.68 -26.21 4.70
C GLY A 370 -14.21 -26.29 4.76
N LYS A 371 -14.80 -27.48 4.82
CA LYS A 371 -16.26 -27.69 4.83
C LYS A 371 -16.79 -27.79 6.26
N ASN A 372 -17.99 -27.23 6.48
CA ASN A 372 -18.75 -27.40 7.70
C ASN A 372 -19.94 -28.32 7.40
N SER A 373 -20.10 -29.37 8.19
CA SER A 373 -21.25 -30.27 8.09
C SER A 373 -22.23 -29.93 9.20
N ASN A 374 -23.51 -29.80 8.86
CA ASN A 374 -24.55 -29.40 9.81
C ASN A 374 -25.28 -30.59 10.45
N SER A 375 -24.85 -31.81 10.15
CA SER A 375 -25.36 -33.07 10.69
C SER A 375 -24.23 -34.10 10.76
N GLU A 376 -24.24 -34.95 11.79
CA GLU A 376 -23.36 -36.11 11.93
C GLU A 376 -23.38 -37.00 10.67
N ARG A 377 -24.56 -37.19 10.07
CA ARG A 377 -24.70 -37.96 8.82
C ARG A 377 -24.02 -37.29 7.62
N GLN A 378 -24.06 -35.96 7.55
CA GLN A 378 -23.36 -35.21 6.50
C GLN A 378 -21.85 -35.19 6.73
N TRP A 379 -21.41 -35.14 7.99
CA TRP A 379 -20.02 -35.24 8.37
C TRP A 379 -19.45 -36.61 7.99
N GLN A 380 -20.17 -37.68 8.32
CA GLN A 380 -19.83 -39.04 7.94
C GLN A 380 -19.75 -39.21 6.42
N GLN A 381 -20.67 -38.62 5.65
CA GLN A 381 -20.60 -38.60 4.19
C GLN A 381 -19.41 -37.78 3.66
N HIS A 382 -19.02 -36.72 4.36
CA HIS A 382 -17.88 -35.90 3.97
C HIS A 382 -16.54 -36.62 4.21
N ILE A 383 -16.32 -37.19 5.40
CA ILE A 383 -15.08 -37.88 5.75
C ILE A 383 -14.91 -39.22 5.03
N SER A 384 -16.01 -39.91 4.70
CA SER A 384 -15.97 -41.12 3.88
C SER A 384 -15.75 -40.87 2.39
N SER A 385 -15.85 -39.62 1.93
CA SER A 385 -15.69 -39.29 0.50
C SER A 385 -14.26 -39.48 0.01
N GLU A 386 -14.11 -40.08 -1.17
CA GLU A 386 -12.80 -40.34 -1.81
C GLU A 386 -11.96 -39.08 -1.98
N LYS A 387 -12.60 -37.94 -2.29
CA LYS A 387 -11.93 -36.63 -2.42
C LYS A 387 -11.36 -36.10 -1.11
N HIS A 388 -11.98 -36.43 0.02
CA HIS A 388 -11.46 -36.06 1.34
C HIS A 388 -10.30 -36.97 1.73
N LYS A 389 -10.44 -38.29 1.53
CA LYS A 389 -9.37 -39.28 1.76
C LYS A 389 -8.11 -38.95 0.97
N ASP A 390 -8.28 -38.59 -0.31
CA ASP A 390 -7.16 -38.13 -1.14
C ASP A 390 -6.45 -36.93 -0.55
N ARG A 391 -7.18 -35.94 -0.02
CA ARG A 391 -6.60 -34.75 0.60
C ARG A 391 -5.93 -35.04 1.96
N VAL A 392 -6.41 -36.02 2.70
CA VAL A 392 -5.75 -36.47 3.94
C VAL A 392 -4.37 -37.07 3.64
N PHE A 393 -4.26 -37.82 2.53
CA PHE A 393 -3.01 -38.48 2.13
C PHE A 393 -2.14 -37.65 1.17
N SER A 394 -2.67 -36.58 0.57
CA SER A 394 -1.89 -35.62 -0.22
C SER A 394 -0.85 -34.91 0.66
N CYS A 395 0.41 -34.90 0.21
CA CYS A 395 1.53 -34.24 0.88
C CYS A 395 1.58 -32.71 0.63
N GLU A 396 0.46 -32.07 0.32
CA GLU A 396 0.43 -30.62 0.10
C GLU A 396 0.41 -29.89 1.44
N GLY A 397 1.61 -29.56 1.97
CA GLY A 397 1.75 -28.57 3.04
C GLY A 397 2.76 -28.86 4.14
N GLU A 398 3.27 -30.09 4.27
CA GLU A 398 4.30 -30.45 5.25
C GLU A 398 5.39 -31.31 4.56
N ASP A 399 6.60 -30.76 4.54
CA ASP A 399 7.88 -31.33 4.09
C ASP A 399 8.05 -31.63 2.59
N GLU A 400 8.67 -30.67 1.88
CA GLU A 400 9.28 -30.80 0.53
C GLU A 400 10.41 -31.87 0.44
N ALA A 401 10.60 -32.72 1.46
CA ALA A 401 11.78 -33.57 1.60
C ALA A 401 11.61 -35.03 1.14
N LEU A 402 10.38 -35.56 0.98
CA LEU A 402 10.17 -36.92 0.48
C LEU A 402 9.55 -36.91 -0.93
N THR A 403 10.42 -36.88 -1.93
CA THR A 403 10.05 -37.11 -3.34
C THR A 403 10.11 -38.61 -3.65
N TRP A 404 8.94 -39.26 -3.69
CA TRP A 404 8.82 -40.67 -4.06
C TRP A 404 9.22 -40.85 -5.53
N SER A 405 10.22 -41.68 -5.79
CA SER A 405 10.84 -41.83 -7.12
C SER A 405 10.30 -43.04 -7.88
N TYR A 406 9.65 -43.98 -7.19
CA TYR A 406 9.08 -45.20 -7.77
C TYR A 406 7.55 -45.13 -7.87
N ARG A 407 6.96 -46.14 -8.53
CA ARG A 407 5.52 -46.23 -8.78
C ARG A 407 4.71 -46.28 -7.47
N PHE A 408 3.42 -45.98 -7.58
CA PHE A 408 2.51 -46.13 -6.45
C PHE A 408 2.44 -47.61 -6.01
N PRO A 409 2.46 -47.91 -4.69
CA PRO A 409 2.43 -49.29 -4.20
C PRO A 409 1.22 -50.08 -4.69
N GLY A 410 1.49 -51.30 -5.16
CA GLY A 410 0.47 -52.30 -5.49
C GLY A 410 -0.10 -52.97 -4.24
N THR A 411 -0.95 -53.98 -4.44
CA THR A 411 -1.60 -54.70 -3.33
C THR A 411 -0.67 -55.66 -2.58
N ARG A 412 0.49 -56.02 -3.16
CA ARG A 412 1.42 -57.01 -2.57
C ARG A 412 2.82 -56.45 -2.39
N PHE A 413 3.29 -56.43 -1.15
CA PHE A 413 4.63 -55.98 -0.75
C PHE A 413 5.69 -57.10 -0.90
N GLU A 414 5.72 -57.72 -2.07
CA GLU A 414 6.68 -58.76 -2.43
C GLU A 414 7.30 -58.45 -3.79
N ILE A 415 8.48 -59.00 -4.08
CA ILE A 415 9.13 -58.85 -5.38
C ILE A 415 8.39 -59.71 -6.40
N CYS A 416 8.10 -59.16 -7.58
CA CYS A 416 7.44 -59.88 -8.66
C CYS A 416 8.28 -61.10 -9.06
N PRO A 417 7.72 -62.33 -9.04
CA PRO A 417 8.44 -63.53 -9.47
C PRO A 417 8.91 -63.48 -10.93
N LYS A 418 8.31 -62.60 -11.74
CA LYS A 418 8.66 -62.34 -13.15
C LYS A 418 9.35 -60.98 -13.35
N ALA A 419 9.87 -60.36 -12.29
CA ALA A 419 10.57 -59.07 -12.38
C ALA A 419 11.75 -59.10 -13.36
N GLU A 420 12.49 -60.22 -13.38
CA GLU A 420 13.66 -60.41 -14.26
C GLU A 420 13.28 -60.63 -15.73
N ALA A 421 12.09 -61.18 -16.00
CA ALA A 421 11.58 -61.45 -17.34
C ALA A 421 10.40 -60.52 -17.64
N LYS A 422 10.69 -59.24 -17.93
CA LYS A 422 9.75 -58.17 -18.34
C LYS A 422 8.28 -58.49 -18.04
N CYS A 423 7.85 -58.18 -16.82
CA CYS A 423 6.50 -58.44 -16.34
C CYS A 423 5.43 -57.97 -17.35
N PRO A 424 4.50 -58.83 -17.78
CA PRO A 424 3.47 -58.50 -18.77
C PRO A 424 2.50 -57.42 -18.26
N ASP A 425 2.36 -57.28 -16.93
CA ASP A 425 1.48 -56.33 -16.28
C ASP A 425 2.12 -54.95 -16.08
N GLY A 426 3.42 -54.81 -16.37
CA GLY A 426 4.13 -53.53 -16.45
C GLY A 426 3.84 -52.57 -15.30
N ALA A 427 3.29 -51.39 -15.63
CA ALA A 427 2.98 -50.35 -14.64
C ALA A 427 1.79 -50.67 -13.72
N SER A 428 0.99 -51.68 -14.06
CA SER A 428 -0.19 -52.15 -13.30
C SER A 428 0.08 -53.42 -12.49
N CYS A 429 1.33 -53.90 -12.44
CA CYS A 429 1.68 -55.06 -11.64
C CYS A 429 1.53 -54.77 -10.13
N ASP A 430 0.88 -55.70 -9.42
CA ASP A 430 0.64 -55.65 -7.97
C ASP A 430 1.88 -55.88 -7.10
N TYR A 431 2.98 -56.35 -7.70
CA TYR A 431 4.24 -56.68 -7.03
C TYR A 431 5.34 -55.65 -7.35
N ALA A 432 6.32 -55.50 -6.46
CA ALA A 432 7.48 -54.64 -6.69
C ALA A 432 8.42 -55.26 -7.75
N HIS A 433 8.91 -54.47 -8.70
CA HIS A 433 9.82 -54.92 -9.76
C HIS A 433 11.30 -54.76 -9.39
N SER A 434 11.62 -54.07 -8.29
CA SER A 434 12.97 -54.03 -7.76
C SER A 434 12.99 -54.04 -6.23
N ARG A 435 14.15 -54.40 -5.67
CA ARG A 435 14.37 -54.40 -4.23
C ARG A 435 14.34 -52.98 -3.65
N ASP A 436 14.70 -51.98 -4.46
CA ASP A 436 14.65 -50.56 -4.10
C ASP A 436 13.22 -50.00 -4.17
N GLU A 437 12.44 -50.41 -5.17
CA GLU A 437 11.01 -50.09 -5.29
C GLU A 437 10.24 -50.67 -4.08
N LEU A 438 10.55 -51.91 -3.68
CA LEU A 438 9.93 -52.52 -2.50
C LEU A 438 10.24 -51.74 -1.21
N ARG A 439 11.48 -51.27 -1.03
CA ARG A 439 11.86 -50.45 0.15
C ARG A 439 11.11 -49.13 0.16
N GLU A 440 11.05 -48.42 -0.98
CA GLU A 440 10.32 -47.16 -1.07
C GLU A 440 8.82 -47.37 -0.81
N TRP A 441 8.24 -48.47 -1.30
CA TRP A 441 6.84 -48.83 -1.01
C TRP A 441 6.60 -49.04 0.49
N ILE A 442 7.51 -49.72 1.19
CA ILE A 442 7.42 -49.95 2.64
C ILE A 442 7.53 -48.62 3.41
N GLU A 443 8.47 -47.76 3.05
CA GLU A 443 8.64 -46.43 3.67
C GLU A 443 7.40 -45.56 3.45
N ARG A 444 6.87 -45.54 2.23
CA ARG A 444 5.64 -44.84 1.87
C ARG A 444 4.43 -45.39 2.64
N ARG A 445 4.33 -46.71 2.82
CA ARG A 445 3.29 -47.36 3.65
C ARG A 445 3.39 -46.91 5.11
N ASN A 446 4.59 -46.90 5.69
CA ASN A 446 4.79 -46.48 7.08
C ASN A 446 4.41 -45.01 7.29
N PHE A 447 4.81 -44.14 6.36
CA PHE A 447 4.45 -42.71 6.39
C PHE A 447 2.94 -42.49 6.29
N LEU A 448 2.27 -43.18 5.37
CA LEU A 448 0.82 -43.09 5.21
C LEU A 448 0.06 -43.69 6.41
N ARG A 449 0.57 -44.75 7.05
CA ARG A 449 0.03 -45.30 8.32
C ARG A 449 0.14 -44.28 9.47
N GLN A 450 1.25 -43.54 9.56
CA GLN A 450 1.41 -42.48 10.57
C GLN A 450 0.43 -41.32 10.32
N LYS A 451 0.21 -40.92 9.06
CA LYS A 451 -0.81 -39.92 8.69
C LYS A 451 -2.22 -40.40 9.01
N LEU A 452 -2.54 -41.67 8.75
CA LEU A 452 -3.83 -42.26 9.09
C LEU A 452 -4.07 -42.24 10.62
N ALA A 453 -3.05 -42.57 11.43
CA ALA A 453 -3.15 -42.52 12.89
C ALA A 453 -3.44 -41.10 13.39
N LYS A 454 -2.72 -40.09 12.87
CA LYS A 454 -2.95 -38.68 13.20
C LYS A 454 -4.34 -38.20 12.74
N ALA A 455 -4.78 -38.61 11.55
CA ALA A 455 -6.11 -38.26 11.05
C ALA A 455 -7.26 -38.90 11.85
N ARG A 456 -7.05 -40.10 12.42
CA ARG A 456 -7.98 -40.73 13.36
C ARG A 456 -8.02 -40.00 14.70
N GLU A 457 -6.87 -39.59 15.23
CA GLU A 457 -6.78 -38.78 16.45
C GLU A 457 -7.49 -37.41 16.30
N ASP A 458 -7.36 -36.79 15.12
CA ASP A 458 -8.05 -35.54 14.78
C ASP A 458 -9.54 -35.72 14.41
N MET A 459 -10.09 -36.95 14.50
CA MET A 459 -11.48 -37.30 14.13
C MET A 459 -11.84 -36.93 12.67
N LEU A 460 -10.84 -36.92 11.77
CA LEU A 460 -10.98 -36.62 10.33
C LEU A 460 -11.23 -37.87 9.48
N ILE A 461 -11.10 -39.05 10.08
CA ILE A 461 -11.39 -40.37 9.53
C ILE A 461 -12.13 -41.16 10.61
N MET A 462 -13.13 -41.94 10.22
CA MET A 462 -13.90 -42.74 11.19
C MET A 462 -13.05 -43.86 11.80
N PRO A 463 -13.17 -44.14 13.11
CA PRO A 463 -12.42 -45.22 13.77
C PRO A 463 -12.68 -46.62 13.18
N ASP A 464 -13.89 -46.86 12.68
CA ASP A 464 -14.40 -48.12 12.11
C ASP A 464 -14.33 -48.17 10.58
N GLU A 465 -13.80 -47.15 9.92
CA GLU A 465 -13.68 -47.11 8.47
C GLU A 465 -12.50 -47.97 7.99
N LEU A 466 -12.84 -48.99 7.20
CA LEU A 466 -11.94 -50.00 6.66
C LEU A 466 -11.77 -49.89 5.13
N ASP A 467 -12.50 -48.98 4.49
CA ASP A 467 -12.43 -48.77 3.05
C ASP A 467 -11.82 -47.42 2.70
N PHE A 468 -10.54 -47.44 2.35
CA PHE A 468 -9.73 -46.33 1.87
C PHE A 468 -9.48 -46.41 0.35
N GLY A 469 -10.22 -47.23 -0.39
CA GLY A 469 -10.08 -47.38 -1.84
C GLY A 469 -8.64 -47.74 -2.24
N LYS A 470 -7.99 -46.88 -3.02
CA LYS A 470 -6.60 -47.07 -3.47
C LYS A 470 -5.56 -47.12 -2.34
N PHE A 471 -5.92 -46.76 -1.11
CA PHE A 471 -5.05 -46.83 0.07
C PHE A 471 -5.35 -48.05 0.97
N ASN A 472 -6.16 -49.01 0.53
CA ASN A 472 -6.49 -50.20 1.32
C ASN A 472 -5.28 -51.06 1.70
N PHE A 473 -4.18 -50.97 0.93
CA PHE A 473 -2.91 -51.61 1.25
C PHE A 473 -2.29 -51.13 2.58
N LEU A 474 -2.76 -50.01 3.15
CA LEU A 474 -2.35 -49.53 4.47
C LEU A 474 -2.86 -50.40 5.62
N LEU A 475 -3.98 -51.11 5.41
CA LEU A 475 -4.64 -51.95 6.41
C LEU A 475 -4.24 -53.43 6.33
N GLN A 476 -3.55 -53.83 5.27
CA GLN A 476 -3.02 -55.17 5.12
C GLN A 476 -1.61 -55.23 5.71
N ASP A 477 -1.31 -56.25 6.52
CA ASP A 477 0.02 -56.47 7.08
C ASP A 477 0.98 -57.13 6.07
#